data_AF-A0A8I1E870-F1
#
_entry.id   AF-A0A8I1E870-F1
#
_cell.length_a   1.000
_cell.length_b   1.000
_cell.length_c   1.000
_cell.angle_alpha   90.00
_cell.angle_beta   90.00
_cell.angle_gamma   90.00
#
_symmetry.space_group_name_H-M   'P 1'
#
loop_
_entity.id
_entity.type
_entity.pdbx_description
1 polymer ?
#
loop_
_entity_poly.entity_id
_entity_poly.type
_entity_poly.pdbx_seq_one_letter_code
_entity_poly.pdbx_strand_id
1 'polypeptide(L)'
;MTRNDYLTNPTVKDFIEWLSGNLDNTTIRHQYLNRQSKTLWYCDSLADAYSVYQWQHPAIERLQVPAGKTAVSNDVALSALKADLQKALALAPAVNDGACCQAAIDVMIWGGVQSNNVAWLNMNLRGLAATLSATRDAIDAGVTDVPILQAKDLRFNAGMTKVYSLVCKDFVIYDSRVAAALGWGVVMYCKVRQLKTVPETLAFPWAPAKETGKHFVKSRNPSEGKLRFPRLKAGSHHAEWNMKASWILSSVVAHPNAAASAFLANDGTNVDPLRRLEAALFMIGYDLWNHPEEGQGSTQQFEPDLSWIDCCTPTRRKPFRYKLTDEGFSVEGGPYFPVGVVNKTLGNLQRTFGIQPFPLANKADDVRNGDSAEGIGTAYHHATNGRGNIPDTSKLAAILEDLGVFTVNHSTKLWALNADLLATNVDGQPDIAPVILRTMDEDTIS
;
A
#
# COMPACT_ATOMS: atom_id res chain seq x y z
N MET A 1 8.29 12.72 -22.61
CA MET A 1 8.85 13.92 -21.97
C MET A 1 10.11 13.53 -21.22
N THR A 2 11.17 14.34 -21.21
CA THR A 2 12.36 14.09 -20.37
C THR A 2 12.26 14.80 -19.01
N ARG A 3 13.03 14.34 -18.02
CA ARG A 3 13.20 15.03 -16.73
C ARG A 3 13.58 16.50 -16.90
N ASN A 4 14.43 16.82 -17.88
CA ASN A 4 14.87 18.19 -18.12
C ASN A 4 13.74 19.08 -18.67
N ASP A 5 12.98 18.61 -19.66
CA ASP A 5 11.87 19.38 -20.25
C ASP A 5 10.79 19.69 -19.20
N TYR A 6 10.55 18.73 -18.30
CA TYR A 6 9.58 18.88 -17.22
C TYR A 6 10.05 19.89 -16.16
N LEU A 7 11.30 19.76 -15.67
CA LEU A 7 11.83 20.63 -14.61
C LEU A 7 12.18 22.05 -15.10
N THR A 8 12.41 22.24 -16.40
CA THR A 8 12.63 23.58 -17.00
C THR A 8 11.33 24.31 -17.35
N ASN A 9 10.17 23.66 -17.23
CA ASN A 9 8.86 24.32 -17.38
C ASN A 9 8.70 25.44 -16.32
N PRO A 10 8.36 26.69 -16.70
CA PRO A 10 8.33 27.81 -15.75
C PRO A 10 7.43 27.61 -14.53
N THR A 11 6.26 26.97 -14.70
CA THR A 11 5.31 26.70 -13.60
C THR A 11 5.79 25.57 -12.70
N VAL A 12 6.44 24.55 -13.24
CA VAL A 12 7.10 23.50 -12.44
C VAL A 12 8.24 24.08 -11.62
N LYS A 13 9.08 24.95 -12.22
CA LYS A 13 10.18 25.61 -11.53
C LYS A 13 9.69 26.52 -10.39
N ASP A 14 8.69 27.36 -10.65
CA ASP A 14 8.10 28.24 -9.63
C ASP A 14 7.42 27.45 -8.49
N PHE A 15 6.83 26.28 -8.77
CA PHE A 15 6.33 25.38 -7.75
C PHE A 15 7.44 24.75 -6.90
N ILE A 16 8.56 24.34 -7.50
CA ILE A 16 9.74 23.82 -6.78
C ILE A 16 10.35 24.91 -5.88
N GLU A 17 10.52 26.11 -6.40
CA GLU A 17 11.04 27.27 -5.66
C GLU A 17 10.13 27.66 -4.49
N TRP A 18 8.80 27.64 -4.72
CA TRP A 18 7.81 27.86 -3.67
C TRP A 18 7.81 26.74 -2.62
N LEU A 19 7.72 25.46 -3.01
CA LEU A 19 7.58 24.35 -2.05
C LEU A 19 8.83 24.18 -1.19
N SER A 20 10.03 24.34 -1.79
CA SER A 20 11.30 24.33 -1.03
C SER A 20 11.44 25.48 -0.03
N GLY A 21 10.78 26.63 -0.28
CA GLY A 21 10.68 27.73 0.67
C GLY A 21 9.58 27.57 1.74
N ASN A 22 8.78 26.50 1.69
CA ASN A 22 7.62 26.27 2.56
C ASN A 22 7.64 24.92 3.29
N LEU A 23 8.82 24.27 3.39
CA LEU A 23 9.00 23.00 4.08
C LEU A 23 8.78 23.10 5.61
N ASP A 24 9.28 24.16 6.23
CA ASP A 24 9.37 24.28 7.69
C ASP A 24 8.33 25.24 8.28
N ASN A 25 7.52 25.91 7.44
CA ASN A 25 6.60 26.97 7.86
C ASN A 25 5.12 26.56 7.78
N THR A 26 4.25 27.41 8.35
CA THR A 26 2.83 27.13 8.59
C THR A 26 1.92 27.16 7.35
N THR A 27 2.47 27.40 6.15
CA THR A 27 1.73 27.33 4.87
C THR A 27 1.10 25.96 4.61
N ILE A 28 1.67 24.90 5.20
CA ILE A 28 1.24 23.49 5.01
C ILE A 28 0.87 22.87 6.38
N ARG A 29 0.41 23.69 7.34
CA ARG A 29 -0.18 23.24 8.61
C ARG A 29 -1.43 22.41 8.33
N HIS A 30 -1.56 21.24 8.95
CA HIS A 30 -2.71 20.34 8.74
C HIS A 30 -3.13 19.62 10.04
N GLN A 31 -4.37 19.12 10.08
CA GLN A 31 -4.86 18.23 11.14
C GLN A 31 -6.03 17.35 10.68
N TYR A 32 -6.11 16.13 11.22
CA TYR A 32 -7.21 15.20 10.98
C TYR A 32 -7.44 14.26 12.17
N LEU A 33 -8.64 13.70 12.30
CA LEU A 33 -8.88 12.60 13.24
C LEU A 33 -8.27 11.30 12.68
N ASN A 34 -7.17 10.82 13.27
CA ASN A 34 -6.62 9.51 12.93
C ASN A 34 -7.58 8.42 13.44
N ARG A 35 -8.38 7.89 12.52
CA ARG A 35 -9.48 6.95 12.80
C ARG A 35 -9.04 5.58 13.30
N GLN A 36 -7.79 5.17 13.05
CA GLN A 36 -7.24 3.91 13.59
C GLN A 36 -6.92 4.04 15.10
N SER A 37 -6.27 5.14 15.49
CA SER A 37 -5.93 5.41 16.90
C SER A 37 -7.03 6.14 17.68
N LYS A 38 -8.01 6.72 16.98
CA LYS A 38 -9.03 7.64 17.50
C LYS A 38 -8.45 8.90 18.17
N THR A 39 -7.25 9.33 17.74
CA THR A 39 -6.57 10.54 18.23
C THR A 39 -6.55 11.63 17.16
N LEU A 40 -6.53 12.91 17.59
CA LEU A 40 -6.21 14.01 16.69
C LEU A 40 -4.74 13.89 16.27
N TRP A 41 -4.48 13.93 14.97
CA TRP A 41 -3.15 14.15 14.40
C TRP A 41 -3.08 15.59 13.88
N TYR A 42 -1.93 16.23 14.07
CA TYR A 42 -1.68 17.64 13.76
C TYR A 42 -0.22 17.80 13.33
N CYS A 43 0.06 18.71 12.40
CA CYS A 43 1.40 19.18 12.08
C CYS A 43 1.41 20.68 11.82
N ASP A 44 2.43 21.39 12.30
CA ASP A 44 2.61 22.82 12.02
C ASP A 44 3.30 23.11 10.67
N SER A 45 3.99 22.13 10.08
CA SER A 45 4.67 22.23 8.77
C SER A 45 4.91 20.84 8.15
N LEU A 46 5.50 20.75 6.94
CA LEU A 46 5.93 19.47 6.37
C LEU A 46 7.03 18.82 7.21
N ALA A 47 8.01 19.61 7.67
CA ALA A 47 9.06 19.12 8.55
C ALA A 47 8.48 18.56 9.86
N ASP A 48 7.46 19.21 10.42
CA ASP A 48 6.77 18.71 11.61
C ASP A 48 5.95 17.44 11.32
N ALA A 49 5.30 17.33 10.15
CA ALA A 49 4.58 16.13 9.75
C ALA A 49 5.47 14.87 9.66
N TYR A 50 6.78 15.05 9.38
CA TYR A 50 7.79 14.00 9.53
C TYR A 50 8.17 13.77 11.00
N SER A 51 8.31 14.83 11.80
CA SER A 51 8.59 14.75 13.25
C SER A 51 7.56 13.90 14.00
N VAL A 52 6.26 14.07 13.68
CA VAL A 52 5.13 13.32 14.24
C VAL A 52 4.70 12.13 13.37
N TYR A 53 5.60 11.59 12.52
CA TYR A 53 5.28 10.42 11.71
C TYR A 53 4.99 9.19 12.60
N GLN A 54 3.79 8.64 12.45
CA GLN A 54 3.41 7.38 13.09
C GLN A 54 2.57 6.51 12.15
N TRP A 55 3.21 5.53 11.51
CA TRP A 55 2.53 4.51 10.70
C TRP A 55 3.16 3.14 10.87
N GLN A 56 2.32 2.14 11.15
CA GLN A 56 2.73 0.78 11.47
C GLN A 56 3.26 0.01 10.25
N HIS A 57 4.33 -0.75 10.47
CA HIS A 57 4.78 -1.80 9.57
C HIS A 57 4.96 -3.11 10.36
N PRO A 58 4.77 -4.28 9.73
CA PRO A 58 4.94 -5.56 10.38
C PRO A 58 6.42 -5.90 10.52
N ALA A 59 6.69 -7.02 11.19
CA ALA A 59 8.00 -7.65 11.12
C ALA A 59 8.26 -8.21 9.71
N ILE A 60 9.53 -8.39 9.39
CA ILE A 60 10.01 -9.04 8.17
C ILE A 60 11.01 -10.11 8.61
N GLU A 61 10.51 -11.23 9.15
CA GLU A 61 11.30 -12.28 9.81
C GLU A 61 12.53 -12.71 8.97
N ARG A 62 12.32 -12.91 7.66
CA ARG A 62 13.36 -13.32 6.70
C ARG A 62 14.56 -12.34 6.66
N LEU A 63 14.32 -11.06 6.93
CA LEU A 63 15.32 -10.00 6.97
C LEU A 63 15.70 -9.58 8.41
N GLN A 64 15.16 -10.27 9.42
CA GLN A 64 15.36 -9.99 10.85
C GLN A 64 14.96 -8.56 11.28
N VAL A 65 14.02 -7.95 10.55
CA VAL A 65 13.48 -6.63 10.88
C VAL A 65 12.26 -6.80 11.81
N PRO A 66 12.26 -6.20 13.02
CA PRO A 66 11.10 -6.25 13.90
C PRO A 66 9.96 -5.34 13.42
N ALA A 67 8.74 -5.61 13.88
CA ALA A 67 7.61 -4.70 13.68
C ALA A 67 7.87 -3.32 14.31
N GLY A 68 7.29 -2.28 13.73
CA GLY A 68 7.55 -0.89 14.16
C GLY A 68 6.48 0.09 13.70
N LYS A 69 6.69 1.38 14.01
CA LYS A 69 5.71 2.44 13.70
C LYS A 69 6.26 3.85 13.47
N THR A 70 7.57 4.07 13.56
CA THR A 70 8.18 5.41 13.45
C THR A 70 8.82 5.60 12.07
N ALA A 71 9.22 6.83 11.73
CA ALA A 71 9.98 7.07 10.51
C ALA A 71 11.28 6.24 10.50
N VAL A 72 12.01 6.22 11.62
CA VAL A 72 13.27 5.48 11.78
C VAL A 72 13.06 3.96 11.65
N SER A 73 12.01 3.38 12.24
CA SER A 73 11.77 1.93 12.10
C SER A 73 11.38 1.54 10.68
N ASN A 74 10.61 2.40 9.98
CA ASN A 74 10.31 2.22 8.57
C ASN A 74 11.55 2.37 7.68
N ASP A 75 12.45 3.31 7.95
CA ASP A 75 13.69 3.47 7.16
C ASP A 75 14.64 2.27 7.33
N VAL A 76 14.75 1.70 8.54
CA VAL A 76 15.46 0.43 8.78
C VAL A 76 14.83 -0.72 7.97
N ALA A 77 13.50 -0.82 7.97
CA ALA A 77 12.79 -1.84 7.18
C ALA A 77 13.00 -1.66 5.67
N LEU A 78 12.86 -0.43 5.17
CA LEU A 78 13.08 -0.07 3.76
C LEU A 78 14.53 -0.27 3.33
N SER A 79 15.50 0.02 4.19
CA SER A 79 16.93 -0.23 3.93
C SER A 79 17.24 -1.72 3.80
N ALA A 80 16.65 -2.57 4.66
CA ALA A 80 16.78 -4.02 4.55
C ALA A 80 16.12 -4.58 3.28
N LEU A 81 14.87 -4.16 3.00
CA LEU A 81 14.14 -4.52 1.77
C LEU A 81 14.89 -4.09 0.50
N LYS A 82 15.44 -2.87 0.50
CA LYS A 82 16.26 -2.33 -0.58
C LYS A 82 17.52 -3.17 -0.80
N ALA A 83 18.26 -3.48 0.25
CA ALA A 83 19.48 -4.28 0.15
C ALA A 83 19.20 -5.69 -0.40
N ASP A 84 18.12 -6.33 0.04
CA ASP A 84 17.73 -7.67 -0.43
C ASP A 84 17.22 -7.66 -1.89
N LEU A 85 16.35 -6.71 -2.25
CA LEU A 85 15.82 -6.56 -3.61
C LEU A 85 16.91 -6.16 -4.62
N GLN A 86 17.81 -5.24 -4.25
CA GLN A 86 18.97 -4.89 -5.10
C GLN A 86 19.93 -6.07 -5.24
N LYS A 87 20.18 -6.85 -4.17
CA LYS A 87 20.97 -8.09 -4.22
C LYS A 87 20.33 -9.15 -5.12
N ALA A 88 19.00 -9.30 -5.09
CA ALA A 88 18.29 -10.24 -5.96
C ALA A 88 18.43 -9.87 -7.45
N LEU A 89 18.36 -8.57 -7.78
CA LEU A 89 18.49 -8.06 -9.15
C LEU A 89 19.94 -7.99 -9.67
N ALA A 90 20.94 -7.94 -8.79
CA ALA A 90 22.36 -7.86 -9.18
C ALA A 90 22.98 -9.19 -9.66
N LEU A 91 22.27 -10.32 -9.49
CA LEU A 91 22.77 -11.67 -9.79
C LEU A 91 22.62 -12.03 -11.29
N ALA A 92 23.50 -11.49 -12.12
CA ALA A 92 23.55 -11.81 -13.55
C ALA A 92 24.26 -13.17 -13.84
N PRO A 93 23.86 -13.93 -14.88
CA PRO A 93 22.59 -13.94 -15.60
C PRO A 93 21.72 -15.17 -15.25
N ALA A 94 22.01 -15.85 -14.13
CA ALA A 94 21.19 -16.96 -13.62
C ALA A 94 19.92 -16.39 -12.97
N VAL A 95 18.95 -16.05 -13.83
CA VAL A 95 17.68 -15.35 -13.54
C VAL A 95 17.08 -15.73 -12.18
N ASN A 96 17.33 -14.91 -11.16
CA ASN A 96 16.87 -15.16 -9.79
C ASN A 96 15.47 -14.60 -9.53
N ASP A 97 14.54 -15.00 -10.40
CA ASP A 97 13.11 -14.68 -10.32
C ASP A 97 12.52 -15.02 -8.95
N GLY A 98 12.96 -16.14 -8.34
CA GLY A 98 12.52 -16.58 -7.01
C GLY A 98 12.86 -15.57 -5.91
N ALA A 99 14.11 -15.11 -5.83
CA ALA A 99 14.48 -14.08 -4.86
C ALA A 99 13.86 -12.72 -5.19
N CYS A 100 13.75 -12.34 -6.47
CA CYS A 100 13.09 -11.08 -6.86
C CYS A 100 11.60 -11.08 -6.49
N CYS A 101 10.92 -12.23 -6.65
CA CYS A 101 9.53 -12.41 -6.25
C CYS A 101 9.39 -12.32 -4.72
N GLN A 102 10.21 -13.05 -3.95
CA GLN A 102 10.15 -13.00 -2.48
C GLN A 102 10.46 -11.59 -1.95
N ALA A 103 11.50 -10.93 -2.47
CA ALA A 103 11.84 -9.56 -2.09
C ALA A 103 10.70 -8.57 -2.40
N ALA A 104 10.06 -8.69 -3.57
CA ALA A 104 8.90 -7.88 -3.92
C ALA A 104 7.66 -8.20 -3.06
N ILE A 105 7.42 -9.47 -2.72
CA ILE A 105 6.34 -9.89 -1.80
C ILE A 105 6.56 -9.28 -0.41
N ASP A 106 7.78 -9.31 0.12
CA ASP A 106 8.10 -8.71 1.42
C ASP A 106 7.91 -7.18 1.40
N VAL A 107 8.16 -6.50 0.27
CA VAL A 107 7.78 -5.09 0.07
C VAL A 107 6.25 -4.90 0.09
N MET A 108 5.46 -5.80 -0.50
CA MET A 108 4.00 -5.72 -0.44
C MET A 108 3.47 -5.93 0.98
N ILE A 109 4.07 -6.84 1.76
CA ILE A 109 3.74 -7.12 3.17
C ILE A 109 4.13 -5.92 4.05
N TRP A 110 5.36 -5.40 3.90
CA TRP A 110 5.77 -4.15 4.56
C TRP A 110 4.81 -3.01 4.24
N GLY A 111 4.38 -2.92 2.97
CA GLY A 111 3.56 -1.83 2.45
C GLY A 111 2.04 -1.99 2.53
N GLY A 112 1.52 -3.10 3.08
CA GLY A 112 0.09 -3.37 3.30
C GLY A 112 -0.77 -3.49 2.04
N VAL A 113 -0.13 -3.80 0.92
CA VAL A 113 -0.68 -3.82 -0.45
C VAL A 113 -0.51 -5.20 -1.09
N GLN A 114 -0.68 -6.26 -0.29
CA GLN A 114 -0.53 -7.64 -0.75
C GLN A 114 -1.55 -7.98 -1.87
N SER A 115 -2.77 -7.45 -1.78
CA SER A 115 -3.91 -7.96 -2.55
C SER A 115 -3.81 -7.66 -4.05
N ASN A 116 -4.15 -8.66 -4.88
CA ASN A 116 -3.82 -8.77 -6.31
C ASN A 116 -2.31 -8.72 -6.64
N ASN A 117 -1.46 -8.04 -5.86
CA ASN A 117 -0.05 -7.83 -6.16
C ASN A 117 0.79 -9.09 -5.88
N VAL A 118 0.57 -9.77 -4.76
CA VAL A 118 1.21 -11.07 -4.45
C VAL A 118 0.76 -12.14 -5.46
N ALA A 119 -0.52 -12.15 -5.83
CA ALA A 119 -1.01 -13.00 -6.92
C ALA A 119 -0.32 -12.69 -8.25
N TRP A 120 -0.21 -11.41 -8.64
CA TRP A 120 0.47 -11.00 -9.87
C TRP A 120 1.96 -11.37 -9.89
N LEU A 121 2.69 -11.13 -8.80
CA LEU A 121 4.11 -11.47 -8.67
C LEU A 121 4.34 -12.97 -8.86
N ASN A 122 3.51 -13.81 -8.25
CA ASN A 122 3.59 -15.27 -8.39
C ASN A 122 3.20 -15.76 -9.80
N MET A 123 2.23 -15.12 -10.46
CA MET A 123 1.87 -15.46 -11.85
C MET A 123 2.95 -15.05 -12.85
N ASN A 124 3.61 -13.91 -12.63
CA ASN A 124 4.63 -13.34 -13.51
C ASN A 124 6.06 -13.70 -13.07
N LEU A 125 6.20 -14.72 -12.21
CA LEU A 125 7.47 -15.17 -11.65
C LEU A 125 8.55 -15.30 -12.72
N ARG A 126 8.27 -16.02 -13.82
CA ARG A 126 9.23 -16.22 -14.92
C ARG A 126 9.48 -14.94 -15.69
N GLY A 127 10.70 -14.41 -15.60
CA GLY A 127 11.12 -13.15 -16.20
C GLY A 127 10.94 -11.92 -15.29
N LEU A 128 10.44 -12.08 -14.06
CA LEU A 128 10.22 -10.98 -13.12
C LEU A 128 11.48 -10.16 -12.87
N ALA A 129 12.63 -10.81 -12.69
CA ALA A 129 13.91 -10.12 -12.45
C ALA A 129 14.33 -9.22 -13.63
N ALA A 130 14.05 -9.67 -14.86
CA ALA A 130 14.30 -8.91 -16.08
C ALA A 130 13.30 -7.75 -16.25
N THR A 131 12.00 -8.00 -16.00
CA THR A 131 10.94 -6.99 -16.06
C THR A 131 11.18 -5.85 -15.07
N LEU A 132 11.52 -6.17 -13.81
CA LEU A 132 11.84 -5.17 -12.78
C LEU A 132 13.11 -4.37 -13.15
N SER A 133 14.15 -5.04 -13.64
CA SER A 133 15.39 -4.36 -14.07
C SER A 133 15.16 -3.42 -15.26
N ALA A 134 14.51 -3.89 -16.32
CA ALA A 134 14.23 -3.08 -17.50
C ALA A 134 13.28 -1.90 -17.19
N THR A 135 12.36 -2.07 -16.25
CA THR A 135 11.47 -0.97 -15.81
C THR A 135 12.22 0.05 -14.95
N ARG A 136 13.12 -0.40 -14.05
CA ARG A 136 14.06 0.49 -13.34
C ARG A 136 14.90 1.30 -14.32
N ASP A 137 15.58 0.62 -15.25
CA ASP A 137 16.51 1.26 -16.18
C ASP A 137 15.79 2.29 -17.09
N ALA A 138 14.52 2.02 -17.44
CA ALA A 138 13.65 2.96 -18.15
C ALA A 138 13.24 4.19 -17.31
N ILE A 139 13.00 4.02 -16.00
CA ILE A 139 12.71 5.12 -15.06
C ILE A 139 13.96 5.98 -14.85
N ASP A 140 15.10 5.35 -14.58
CA ASP A 140 16.37 6.01 -14.27
C ASP A 140 16.97 6.73 -15.50
N ALA A 141 16.63 6.28 -16.72
CA ALA A 141 16.91 7.01 -17.96
C ALA A 141 16.18 8.36 -18.06
N GLY A 142 15.17 8.62 -17.21
CA GLY A 142 14.55 9.93 -17.07
C GLY A 142 13.61 10.34 -18.20
N VAL A 143 13.00 9.38 -18.92
CA VAL A 143 12.11 9.63 -20.07
C VAL A 143 10.80 8.84 -19.93
N THR A 144 9.66 9.54 -19.95
CA THR A 144 8.32 8.93 -19.74
C THR A 144 7.80 8.11 -20.92
N ASP A 145 8.25 8.42 -22.13
CA ASP A 145 7.61 7.97 -23.38
C ASP A 145 8.36 6.77 -24.01
N VAL A 146 8.97 5.93 -23.19
CA VAL A 146 9.75 4.77 -23.63
C VAL A 146 8.86 3.51 -23.73
N PRO A 147 9.10 2.59 -24.70
CA PRO A 147 8.14 1.53 -25.02
C PRO A 147 7.69 0.64 -23.86
N ILE A 148 8.59 0.31 -22.91
CA ILE A 148 8.26 -0.51 -21.74
C ILE A 148 7.34 0.24 -20.75
N LEU A 149 7.52 1.55 -20.57
CA LEU A 149 6.65 2.37 -19.72
C LEU A 149 5.31 2.70 -20.40
N GLN A 150 5.19 2.46 -21.70
CA GLN A 150 3.96 2.64 -22.49
C GLN A 150 3.29 1.30 -22.87
N ALA A 151 3.78 0.18 -22.33
CA ALA A 151 3.20 -1.14 -22.55
C ALA A 151 1.82 -1.26 -21.89
N LYS A 152 0.86 -1.89 -22.58
CA LYS A 152 -0.55 -2.01 -22.09
C LYS A 152 -0.69 -2.93 -20.89
N ASP A 153 0.27 -3.84 -20.73
CA ASP A 153 0.43 -4.86 -19.71
C ASP A 153 1.41 -4.46 -18.59
N LEU A 154 1.93 -3.21 -18.61
CA LEU A 154 2.79 -2.69 -17.55
C LEU A 154 2.09 -2.73 -16.19
N ARG A 155 2.58 -3.58 -15.28
CA ARG A 155 2.16 -3.56 -13.88
C ARG A 155 2.79 -2.36 -13.15
N PHE A 156 2.06 -1.25 -13.11
CA PHE A 156 2.38 -0.08 -12.31
C PHE A 156 1.17 0.37 -11.51
N ASN A 157 1.27 0.38 -10.18
CA ASN A 157 0.20 0.77 -9.27
C ASN A 157 0.80 1.17 -7.90
N ALA A 158 -0.04 1.48 -6.91
CA ALA A 158 0.37 1.92 -5.58
C ALA A 158 1.15 0.89 -4.72
N GLY A 159 1.21 -0.38 -5.18
CA GLY A 159 2.11 -1.40 -4.63
C GLY A 159 3.44 -1.46 -5.36
N MET A 160 3.41 -1.47 -6.70
CA MET A 160 4.64 -1.46 -7.50
C MET A 160 5.47 -0.18 -7.32
N THR A 161 4.86 0.96 -6.98
CA THR A 161 5.64 2.17 -6.61
C THR A 161 6.56 1.92 -5.41
N LYS A 162 6.17 1.06 -4.46
CA LYS A 162 6.99 0.67 -3.29
C LYS A 162 8.17 -0.24 -3.68
N VAL A 163 8.02 -1.06 -4.72
CA VAL A 163 9.11 -1.86 -5.27
C VAL A 163 10.10 -0.96 -6.02
N TYR A 164 9.58 -0.09 -6.89
CA TYR A 164 10.42 0.80 -7.70
C TYR A 164 11.13 1.89 -6.87
N SER A 165 10.54 2.39 -5.78
CA SER A 165 11.16 3.39 -4.88
C SER A 165 12.40 2.88 -4.11
N LEU A 166 12.71 1.59 -4.21
CA LEU A 166 13.89 0.97 -3.59
C LEU A 166 14.98 0.62 -4.62
N VAL A 167 14.61 0.42 -5.89
CA VAL A 167 15.56 0.01 -6.95
C VAL A 167 15.93 1.15 -7.91
N CYS A 168 15.04 2.12 -8.13
CA CYS A 168 15.29 3.31 -8.94
C CYS A 168 15.97 4.43 -8.13
N LYS A 169 16.60 5.37 -8.81
CA LYS A 169 17.25 6.55 -8.21
C LYS A 169 16.25 7.68 -7.93
N ASP A 170 16.38 8.33 -6.78
CA ASP A 170 15.61 9.50 -6.34
C ASP A 170 14.07 9.34 -6.48
N PHE A 171 13.56 8.11 -6.31
CA PHE A 171 12.20 7.72 -6.72
C PHE A 171 11.28 7.46 -5.51
N VAL A 172 10.07 8.04 -5.53
CA VAL A 172 9.14 8.03 -4.38
C VAL A 172 8.04 6.96 -4.48
N ILE A 173 7.44 6.66 -3.33
CA ILE A 173 6.20 5.91 -3.18
C ILE A 173 5.03 6.85 -3.51
N TYR A 174 4.71 6.98 -4.80
CA TYR A 174 3.51 7.70 -5.22
C TYR A 174 2.26 6.83 -5.04
N ASP A 175 1.73 6.79 -3.82
CA ASP A 175 0.44 6.17 -3.47
C ASP A 175 -0.68 7.22 -3.37
N SER A 176 -1.89 6.80 -3.01
CA SER A 176 -3.05 7.71 -2.87
C SER A 176 -2.84 8.85 -1.88
N ARG A 177 -2.02 8.69 -0.83
CA ARG A 177 -1.79 9.71 0.20
C ARG A 177 -0.76 10.71 -0.28
N VAL A 178 0.38 10.23 -0.77
CA VAL A 178 1.43 11.10 -1.33
C VAL A 178 0.88 11.89 -2.52
N ALA A 179 0.03 11.28 -3.37
CA ALA A 179 -0.70 11.97 -4.43
C ALA A 179 -1.69 13.04 -3.90
N ALA A 180 -2.47 12.71 -2.85
CA ALA A 180 -3.40 13.65 -2.23
C ALA A 180 -2.69 14.87 -1.62
N ALA A 181 -1.67 14.65 -0.80
CA ALA A 181 -0.91 15.73 -0.18
C ALA A 181 -0.13 16.59 -1.18
N LEU A 182 0.45 15.98 -2.23
CA LEU A 182 1.14 16.73 -3.28
C LEU A 182 0.18 17.59 -4.10
N GLY A 183 -1.00 17.07 -4.45
CA GLY A 183 -2.08 17.86 -5.08
C GLY A 183 -2.59 18.99 -4.17
N TRP A 184 -2.68 18.75 -2.85
CA TRP A 184 -3.08 19.76 -1.88
C TRP A 184 -2.03 20.88 -1.73
N GLY A 185 -0.75 20.53 -1.77
CA GLY A 185 0.35 21.49 -1.90
C GLY A 185 0.23 22.34 -3.19
N VAL A 186 -0.15 21.73 -4.31
CA VAL A 186 -0.45 22.46 -5.56
C VAL A 186 -1.67 23.38 -5.41
N VAL A 187 -2.69 23.05 -4.60
CA VAL A 187 -3.78 23.98 -4.28
C VAL A 187 -3.29 25.19 -3.49
N MET A 188 -2.46 24.99 -2.46
CA MET A 188 -1.90 26.10 -1.69
C MET A 188 -1.02 27.00 -2.56
N TYR A 189 -0.18 26.42 -3.42
CA TYR A 189 0.55 27.15 -4.45
C TYR A 189 -0.38 27.94 -5.38
N CYS A 190 -1.43 27.32 -5.92
CA CYS A 190 -2.41 27.98 -6.78
C CYS A 190 -3.10 29.16 -6.08
N LYS A 191 -3.43 29.04 -4.78
CA LYS A 191 -3.99 30.14 -3.97
C LYS A 191 -2.98 31.29 -3.84
N VAL A 192 -1.74 31.00 -3.45
CA VAL A 192 -0.66 32.01 -3.31
C VAL A 192 -0.37 32.72 -4.64
N ARG A 193 -0.40 31.99 -5.77
CA ARG A 193 -0.19 32.52 -7.12
C ARG A 193 -1.47 33.00 -7.82
N GLN A 194 -2.62 33.02 -7.12
CA GLN A 194 -3.94 33.45 -7.61
C GLN A 194 -4.42 32.74 -8.91
N LEU A 195 -4.01 31.49 -9.11
CA LEU A 195 -4.36 30.68 -10.28
C LEU A 195 -5.80 30.18 -10.20
N LYS A 196 -6.53 30.30 -11.31
CA LYS A 196 -7.97 29.97 -11.40
C LYS A 196 -8.26 28.49 -11.68
N THR A 197 -7.25 27.75 -12.13
CA THR A 197 -7.26 26.33 -12.49
C THR A 197 -5.89 25.74 -12.15
N VAL A 198 -5.84 24.42 -11.92
CA VAL A 198 -4.55 23.73 -11.73
C VAL A 198 -3.79 23.72 -13.07
N PRO A 199 -2.50 24.10 -13.11
CA PRO A 199 -1.68 23.95 -14.31
C PRO A 199 -1.54 22.47 -14.69
N GLU A 200 -1.65 22.14 -15.98
CA GLU A 200 -1.60 20.75 -16.46
C GLU A 200 -0.31 20.02 -16.03
N THR A 201 0.83 20.71 -16.00
CA THR A 201 2.11 20.17 -15.53
C THR A 201 2.16 19.86 -14.02
N LEU A 202 1.21 20.39 -13.24
CA LEU A 202 1.07 20.17 -11.80
C LEU A 202 -0.25 19.44 -11.44
N ALA A 203 -0.98 18.93 -12.43
CA ALA A 203 -2.26 18.25 -12.26
C ALA A 203 -2.11 16.79 -11.76
N PHE A 204 -1.35 16.62 -10.68
CA PHE A 204 -1.06 15.35 -10.02
C PHE A 204 -2.34 14.52 -9.79
N PRO A 205 -2.50 13.36 -10.49
CA PRO A 205 -3.71 12.57 -10.37
C PRO A 205 -3.78 11.89 -9.01
N TRP A 206 -4.99 11.80 -8.45
CA TRP A 206 -5.25 11.25 -7.11
C TRP A 206 -6.17 10.02 -7.15
N ALA A 207 -6.11 9.21 -6.09
CA ALA A 207 -6.98 8.06 -5.88
C ALA A 207 -7.80 8.25 -4.58
N PRO A 208 -9.04 7.75 -4.51
CA PRO A 208 -9.84 7.84 -3.30
C PRO A 208 -9.24 6.96 -2.19
N ALA A 209 -9.72 7.09 -0.96
CA ALA A 209 -9.59 5.99 0.00
C ALA A 209 -10.45 4.81 -0.47
N LYS A 210 -10.14 3.58 -0.03
CA LYS A 210 -11.11 2.48 -0.07
C LYS A 210 -12.06 2.68 1.12
N GLU A 211 -13.36 2.58 0.89
CA GLU A 211 -14.39 3.05 1.83
C GLU A 211 -15.40 1.95 2.14
N THR A 212 -15.55 1.59 3.42
CA THR A 212 -16.59 0.67 3.92
C THR A 212 -17.49 1.38 4.93
N GLY A 213 -18.80 1.22 4.79
CA GLY A 213 -19.80 1.82 5.68
C GLY A 213 -20.32 3.18 5.19
N LYS A 214 -21.42 3.65 5.81
CA LYS A 214 -22.16 4.87 5.42
C LYS A 214 -21.80 6.12 6.23
N HIS A 215 -20.78 6.04 7.10
CA HIS A 215 -20.51 7.07 8.09
C HIS A 215 -19.02 7.44 8.08
N PHE A 216 -18.76 8.72 7.79
CA PHE A 216 -17.44 9.37 7.72
C PHE A 216 -16.51 8.82 6.61
N VAL A 217 -16.39 9.56 5.51
CA VAL A 217 -15.46 9.29 4.39
C VAL A 217 -14.11 9.97 4.66
N LYS A 218 -12.97 9.37 4.25
CA LYS A 218 -11.62 10.00 4.29
C LYS A 218 -11.39 10.72 2.97
N SER A 219 -11.33 12.06 2.97
CA SER A 219 -11.48 12.93 1.72
C SER A 219 -9.92 13.02 1.37
N ARG A 220 -9.46 12.18 0.41
CA ARG A 220 -8.13 12.23 -0.25
C ARG A 220 -8.14 13.07 -1.54
N ASN A 221 -9.21 13.84 -1.78
CA ASN A 221 -9.37 14.69 -2.96
C ASN A 221 -8.68 16.05 -2.77
N PRO A 222 -7.60 16.38 -3.49
CA PRO A 222 -7.00 17.71 -3.42
C PRO A 222 -7.84 18.81 -4.11
N SER A 223 -8.94 18.49 -4.79
CA SER A 223 -9.71 19.47 -5.58
C SER A 223 -10.53 20.44 -4.72
N GLU A 224 -10.42 21.75 -5.00
CA GLU A 224 -11.16 22.82 -4.31
C GLU A 224 -11.67 23.87 -5.30
N GLY A 225 -12.90 24.35 -5.17
CA GLY A 225 -13.42 25.47 -5.98
C GLY A 225 -13.42 25.17 -7.49
N LYS A 226 -12.48 25.76 -8.26
CA LYS A 226 -12.19 25.45 -9.68
C LYS A 226 -10.87 24.69 -9.90
N LEU A 227 -10.08 24.49 -8.86
CA LEU A 227 -8.89 23.65 -8.87
C LEU A 227 -9.34 22.19 -8.88
N ARG A 228 -8.96 21.43 -9.90
CA ARG A 228 -9.43 20.06 -10.15
C ARG A 228 -8.27 19.19 -10.58
N PHE A 229 -8.24 17.97 -10.04
CA PHE A 229 -7.19 16.99 -10.33
C PHE A 229 -7.80 15.73 -10.97
N PRO A 230 -7.14 15.15 -11.98
CA PRO A 230 -7.59 13.92 -12.61
C PRO A 230 -7.56 12.72 -11.65
N ARG A 231 -8.27 11.64 -12.01
CA ARG A 231 -8.14 10.36 -11.31
C ARG A 231 -6.86 9.65 -11.74
N LEU A 232 -6.09 9.16 -10.77
CA LEU A 232 -4.95 8.28 -11.01
C LEU A 232 -5.43 6.92 -11.54
N LYS A 233 -4.59 6.27 -12.34
CA LYS A 233 -4.90 5.03 -13.06
C LYS A 233 -3.62 4.21 -13.14
N ALA A 234 -3.73 2.88 -13.02
CA ALA A 234 -2.61 1.95 -13.16
C ALA A 234 -1.96 2.01 -14.56
N GLY A 235 -0.79 1.38 -14.68
CA GLY A 235 -0.02 1.28 -15.92
C GLY A 235 0.78 2.56 -16.21
N SER A 236 0.94 2.87 -17.50
CA SER A 236 1.78 3.97 -18.00
C SER A 236 1.51 5.32 -17.32
N HIS A 237 0.24 5.62 -17.06
CA HIS A 237 -0.21 6.84 -16.39
C HIS A 237 0.29 6.92 -14.92
N HIS A 238 0.34 5.81 -14.18
CA HIS A 238 0.92 5.81 -12.83
C HIS A 238 2.44 5.97 -12.89
N ALA A 239 3.11 5.31 -13.84
CA ALA A 239 4.55 5.43 -14.03
C ALA A 239 4.97 6.87 -14.35
N GLU A 240 4.32 7.50 -15.34
CA GLU A 240 4.57 8.88 -15.75
C GLU A 240 4.42 9.87 -14.57
N TRP A 241 3.33 9.77 -13.81
CA TRP A 241 3.08 10.69 -12.71
C TRP A 241 3.94 10.43 -11.46
N ASN A 242 4.36 9.19 -11.20
CA ASN A 242 5.37 8.94 -10.18
C ASN A 242 6.75 9.49 -10.59
N MET A 243 7.15 9.35 -11.86
CA MET A 243 8.38 9.98 -12.37
C MET A 243 8.33 11.50 -12.17
N LYS A 244 7.24 12.16 -12.57
CA LYS A 244 7.04 13.61 -12.35
C LYS A 244 7.08 14.01 -10.87
N ALA A 245 6.42 13.24 -9.98
CA ALA A 245 6.43 13.50 -8.55
C ALA A 245 7.85 13.36 -7.96
N SER A 246 8.52 12.26 -8.28
CA SER A 246 9.92 11.98 -7.89
C SER A 246 10.87 13.09 -8.33
N TRP A 247 10.74 13.57 -9.58
CA TRP A 247 11.56 14.65 -10.13
C TRP A 247 11.33 15.98 -9.42
N ILE A 248 10.09 16.35 -9.11
CA ILE A 248 9.79 17.57 -8.34
C ILE A 248 10.29 17.45 -6.90
N LEU A 249 9.99 16.37 -6.20
CA LEU A 249 10.32 16.24 -4.77
C LEU A 249 11.84 16.15 -4.55
N SER A 250 12.57 15.42 -5.40
CA SER A 250 14.04 15.43 -5.37
C SER A 250 14.62 16.81 -5.70
N SER A 251 14.02 17.56 -6.64
CA SER A 251 14.44 18.93 -6.95
C SER A 251 14.11 19.94 -5.85
N VAL A 252 13.03 19.73 -5.09
CA VAL A 252 12.66 20.54 -3.91
C VAL A 252 13.66 20.36 -2.79
N VAL A 253 14.02 19.11 -2.47
CA VAL A 253 15.04 18.77 -1.46
C VAL A 253 16.42 19.29 -1.85
N ALA A 254 16.77 19.26 -3.14
CA ALA A 254 18.03 19.79 -3.66
C ALA A 254 18.04 21.31 -3.92
N HIS A 255 16.93 22.03 -3.69
CA HIS A 255 16.84 23.46 -3.99
C HIS A 255 17.51 24.31 -2.90
N PRO A 256 18.24 25.41 -3.23
CA PRO A 256 18.89 26.26 -2.23
C PRO A 256 17.97 26.81 -1.12
N ASN A 257 16.67 27.01 -1.39
CA ASN A 257 15.71 27.45 -0.37
C ASN A 257 15.53 26.40 0.75
N ALA A 258 15.71 25.11 0.44
CA ALA A 258 15.63 24.03 1.41
C ALA A 258 16.89 23.89 2.30
N ALA A 259 17.98 24.61 2.01
CA ALA A 259 19.29 24.43 2.67
C ALA A 259 19.28 24.62 4.20
N ALA A 260 18.30 25.34 4.74
CA ALA A 260 18.10 25.55 6.18
C ALA A 260 16.96 24.69 6.79
N SER A 261 16.33 23.82 6.00
CA SER A 261 15.20 22.98 6.42
C SER A 261 15.64 21.86 7.36
N ALA A 262 14.80 21.56 8.35
CA ALA A 262 14.94 20.38 9.21
C ALA A 262 14.93 19.04 8.44
N PHE A 263 14.46 19.00 7.19
CA PHE A 263 14.62 17.84 6.31
C PHE A 263 16.10 17.56 5.95
N LEU A 264 16.93 18.59 5.80
CA LEU A 264 18.37 18.46 5.54
C LEU A 264 19.21 18.47 6.84
N ALA A 265 18.61 18.78 7.98
CA ALA A 265 19.30 18.76 9.27
C ALA A 265 19.69 17.33 9.68
N ASN A 266 20.89 17.19 10.24
CA ASN A 266 21.31 15.94 10.86
C ASN A 266 20.63 15.78 12.23
N ASP A 267 19.50 15.06 12.21
CA ASP A 267 18.70 14.63 13.36
C ASP A 267 19.26 13.36 14.05
N GLY A 268 20.42 12.86 13.60
CA GLY A 268 21.03 11.62 14.07
C GLY A 268 20.41 10.33 13.53
N THR A 269 19.36 10.41 12.69
CA THR A 269 18.66 9.21 12.18
C THR A 269 19.27 8.64 10.91
N ASN A 270 20.04 9.45 10.16
CA ASN A 270 20.54 9.17 8.80
C ASN A 270 19.46 8.89 7.73
N VAL A 271 18.16 9.02 8.04
CA VAL A 271 17.05 8.84 7.10
C VAL A 271 17.22 9.83 5.93
N ASP A 272 17.12 9.33 4.70
CA ASP A 272 17.31 10.13 3.49
C ASP A 272 16.28 11.30 3.38
N PRO A 273 16.71 12.56 3.12
CA PRO A 273 15.80 13.71 3.10
C PRO A 273 14.62 13.64 2.12
N LEU A 274 14.73 12.92 0.99
CA LEU A 274 13.60 12.69 0.09
C LEU A 274 12.62 11.68 0.70
N ARG A 275 13.12 10.64 1.39
CA ARG A 275 12.28 9.72 2.18
C ARG A 275 11.56 10.44 3.32
N ARG A 276 12.20 11.41 3.98
CA ARG A 276 11.55 12.26 5.01
C ARG A 276 10.39 13.07 4.43
N LEU A 277 10.60 13.72 3.28
CA LEU A 277 9.57 14.52 2.62
C LEU A 277 8.40 13.66 2.11
N GLU A 278 8.69 12.47 1.56
CA GLU A 278 7.68 11.47 1.21
C GLU A 278 6.85 11.05 2.44
N ALA A 279 7.51 10.76 3.57
CA ALA A 279 6.86 10.36 4.81
C ALA A 279 5.93 11.47 5.38
N ALA A 280 6.34 12.74 5.30
CA ALA A 280 5.49 13.89 5.65
C ALA A 280 4.23 13.97 4.78
N LEU A 281 4.38 13.84 3.45
CA LEU A 281 3.26 13.84 2.50
C LEU A 281 2.32 12.64 2.72
N PHE A 282 2.86 11.46 3.04
CA PHE A 282 2.09 10.25 3.32
C PHE A 282 1.22 10.39 4.58
N MET A 283 1.69 11.09 5.62
CA MET A 283 0.88 11.40 6.81
C MET A 283 -0.23 12.40 6.48
N ILE A 284 0.11 13.57 5.92
CA ILE A 284 -0.86 14.61 5.55
C ILE A 284 -1.96 14.06 4.63
N GLY A 285 -1.58 13.21 3.67
CA GLY A 285 -2.49 12.60 2.69
C GLY A 285 -3.37 11.48 3.21
N TYR A 286 -3.32 11.13 4.50
CA TYR A 286 -4.24 10.16 5.10
C TYR A 286 -5.71 10.61 4.94
N ASP A 287 -5.97 11.88 5.26
CA ASP A 287 -7.27 12.55 5.20
C ASP A 287 -7.05 14.07 5.12
N LEU A 288 -7.34 14.68 3.97
CA LEU A 288 -7.11 16.12 3.74
C LEU A 288 -8.21 16.99 4.36
N TRP A 289 -9.34 16.41 4.76
CA TRP A 289 -10.55 17.16 5.04
C TRP A 289 -11.37 16.56 6.19
N ASN A 290 -11.18 17.12 7.39
CA ASN A 290 -12.19 17.04 8.45
C ASN A 290 -13.47 17.74 7.96
N HIS A 291 -14.49 16.96 7.57
CA HIS A 291 -15.86 17.46 7.53
C HIS A 291 -16.34 17.68 8.97
N PRO A 292 -16.76 18.91 9.37
CA PRO A 292 -17.65 19.08 10.51
C PRO A 292 -19.00 18.41 10.20
N GLU A 293 -19.81 18.16 11.24
CA GLU A 293 -21.18 17.68 11.06
C GLU A 293 -22.12 18.80 10.57
N GLU A 294 -21.98 19.21 9.31
CA GLU A 294 -22.96 20.05 8.62
C GLU A 294 -23.99 19.18 7.90
N GLY A 295 -25.22 19.17 8.41
CA GLY A 295 -26.30 18.34 7.91
C GLY A 295 -26.97 18.87 6.64
N GLN A 296 -27.57 17.93 5.89
CA GLN A 296 -28.53 18.17 4.80
C GLN A 296 -27.99 18.89 3.54
N GLY A 297 -27.42 18.12 2.60
CA GLY A 297 -27.05 18.62 1.27
C GLY A 297 -26.91 17.53 0.22
N SER A 298 -28.02 17.15 -0.43
CA SER A 298 -28.10 16.18 -1.55
C SER A 298 -27.41 14.82 -1.34
N THR A 299 -28.18 13.82 -0.89
CA THR A 299 -27.82 12.41 -1.04
C THR A 299 -27.91 11.98 -2.51
N GLN A 300 -26.89 12.27 -3.31
CA GLN A 300 -26.54 11.35 -4.39
C GLN A 300 -26.14 10.03 -3.74
N GLN A 301 -26.82 8.95 -4.08
CA GLN A 301 -26.46 7.61 -3.62
C GLN A 301 -25.17 7.15 -4.32
N PHE A 302 -24.04 7.54 -3.76
CA PHE A 302 -22.83 6.72 -3.88
C PHE A 302 -23.09 5.44 -3.08
N GLU A 303 -23.50 4.39 -3.78
CA GLU A 303 -23.07 3.06 -3.36
C GLU A 303 -21.55 3.01 -3.55
N PRO A 304 -20.76 2.71 -2.51
CA PRO A 304 -19.31 2.59 -2.70
C PRO A 304 -19.04 1.37 -3.57
N ASP A 305 -18.52 1.61 -4.77
CA ASP A 305 -17.94 0.58 -5.65
C ASP A 305 -16.64 0.07 -5.02
N LEU A 306 -16.83 -0.71 -3.95
CA LEU A 306 -15.84 -1.52 -3.27
C LEU A 306 -15.43 -2.63 -4.23
N SER A 307 -14.53 -2.25 -5.14
CA SER A 307 -14.05 -3.04 -6.27
C SER A 307 -13.75 -4.48 -5.88
N TRP A 308 -14.45 -5.40 -6.54
CA TRP A 308 -14.18 -6.83 -6.46
C TRP A 308 -12.71 -7.13 -6.77
N ILE A 309 -12.03 -7.80 -5.85
CA ILE A 309 -10.63 -8.23 -5.91
C ILE A 309 -10.58 -9.59 -6.63
N ASP A 310 -9.75 -9.73 -7.66
CA ASP A 310 -9.56 -10.98 -8.38
C ASP A 310 -8.65 -11.94 -7.62
N CYS A 311 -9.08 -13.18 -7.41
CA CYS A 311 -8.33 -14.17 -6.65
C CYS A 311 -8.47 -15.57 -7.27
N CYS A 312 -7.62 -16.52 -6.86
CA CYS A 312 -7.61 -17.88 -7.41
C CYS A 312 -7.46 -18.94 -6.32
N THR A 313 -8.37 -19.92 -6.27
CA THR A 313 -8.30 -21.03 -5.30
C THR A 313 -6.99 -21.81 -5.43
N PRO A 314 -6.26 -22.16 -4.34
CA PRO A 314 -4.83 -22.44 -4.46
C PRO A 314 -4.52 -23.75 -5.20
N THR A 315 -5.32 -24.79 -4.95
CA THR A 315 -5.08 -26.15 -5.47
C THR A 315 -5.54 -26.33 -6.93
N ARG A 316 -6.59 -25.64 -7.36
CA ARG A 316 -7.19 -25.81 -8.71
C ARG A 316 -7.09 -24.56 -9.58
N ARG A 317 -6.51 -23.47 -9.08
CA ARG A 317 -6.43 -22.13 -9.71
C ARG A 317 -7.76 -21.69 -10.34
N LYS A 318 -8.91 -22.07 -9.75
CA LYS A 318 -10.21 -21.55 -10.20
C LYS A 318 -10.30 -20.08 -9.80
N PRO A 319 -10.56 -19.16 -10.73
CA PRO A 319 -10.78 -17.76 -10.40
C PRO A 319 -12.07 -17.60 -9.59
N PHE A 320 -12.06 -16.61 -8.70
CA PHE A 320 -13.21 -16.08 -7.99
C PHE A 320 -12.91 -14.63 -7.63
N ARG A 321 -13.93 -13.87 -7.23
CA ARG A 321 -13.72 -12.50 -6.74
C ARG A 321 -14.15 -12.36 -5.29
N TYR A 322 -13.46 -11.51 -4.53
CA TYR A 322 -13.82 -11.22 -3.15
C TYR A 322 -13.77 -9.73 -2.83
N LYS A 323 -14.31 -9.36 -1.68
CA LYS A 323 -14.46 -7.98 -1.22
C LYS A 323 -14.23 -7.95 0.28
N LEU A 324 -13.37 -7.04 0.72
CA LEU A 324 -13.17 -6.74 2.14
C LEU A 324 -14.33 -5.88 2.66
N THR A 325 -14.78 -6.16 3.87
CA THR A 325 -15.58 -5.28 4.71
C THR A 325 -14.96 -5.21 6.09
N ASP A 326 -15.27 -4.14 6.84
CA ASP A 326 -15.01 -4.01 8.26
C ASP A 326 -15.57 -5.17 9.11
N GLU A 327 -16.65 -5.81 8.62
CA GLU A 327 -17.24 -7.00 9.23
C GLU A 327 -16.68 -8.36 8.76
N GLY A 328 -15.95 -8.46 7.63
CA GLY A 328 -15.53 -9.75 7.08
C GLY A 328 -15.07 -9.77 5.61
N PHE A 329 -15.21 -10.94 4.97
CA PHE A 329 -14.90 -11.17 3.56
C PHE A 329 -16.13 -11.68 2.79
N SER A 330 -16.56 -10.96 1.77
CA SER A 330 -17.61 -11.40 0.83
C SER A 330 -16.99 -12.02 -0.41
N VAL A 331 -17.48 -13.18 -0.86
CA VAL A 331 -17.11 -13.78 -2.16
C VAL A 331 -18.26 -13.61 -3.15
N GLU A 332 -17.95 -13.20 -4.38
CA GLU A 332 -18.94 -13.03 -5.44
C GLU A 332 -19.65 -14.36 -5.76
N GLY A 333 -20.99 -14.36 -5.71
CA GLY A 333 -21.79 -15.57 -5.89
C GLY A 333 -21.46 -16.69 -4.88
N GLY A 334 -20.94 -16.35 -3.71
CA GLY A 334 -20.30 -17.30 -2.81
C GLY A 334 -20.50 -17.01 -1.32
N PRO A 335 -19.65 -17.60 -0.44
CA PRO A 335 -19.76 -17.46 1.00
C PRO A 335 -19.43 -16.04 1.49
N TYR A 336 -19.94 -15.74 2.68
CA TYR A 336 -19.45 -14.66 3.54
C TYR A 336 -18.66 -15.24 4.71
N PHE A 337 -17.52 -14.62 5.05
CA PHE A 337 -16.66 -15.00 6.17
C PHE A 337 -16.57 -13.84 7.18
N PRO A 338 -17.40 -13.83 8.24
CA PRO A 338 -17.35 -12.79 9.27
C PRO A 338 -16.02 -12.79 10.04
N VAL A 339 -15.49 -11.63 10.42
CA VAL A 339 -14.24 -11.48 11.21
C VAL A 339 -14.23 -12.40 12.44
N GLY A 340 -15.34 -12.46 13.19
CA GLY A 340 -15.46 -13.33 14.37
C GLY A 340 -15.38 -14.84 14.10
N VAL A 341 -15.61 -15.28 12.85
CA VAL A 341 -15.38 -16.67 12.41
C VAL A 341 -13.96 -16.85 11.90
N VAL A 342 -13.41 -15.85 11.20
CA VAL A 342 -12.02 -15.85 10.71
C VAL A 342 -11.04 -15.89 11.89
N ASN A 343 -11.17 -14.99 12.87
CA ASN A 343 -10.34 -14.97 14.09
C ASN A 343 -10.40 -16.29 14.87
N LYS A 344 -11.58 -16.92 14.99
CA LYS A 344 -11.71 -18.26 15.60
C LYS A 344 -11.02 -19.35 14.77
N THR A 345 -11.06 -19.27 13.45
CA THR A 345 -10.35 -20.19 12.55
C THR A 345 -8.84 -20.04 12.71
N LEU A 346 -8.33 -18.79 12.76
CA LEU A 346 -6.92 -18.47 12.98
C LEU A 346 -6.45 -18.91 14.37
N GLY A 347 -7.21 -18.65 15.43
CA GLY A 347 -6.90 -19.10 16.79
C GLY A 347 -6.93 -20.62 16.96
N ASN A 348 -7.79 -21.33 16.22
CA ASN A 348 -7.77 -22.79 16.15
C ASN A 348 -6.50 -23.30 15.46
N LEU A 349 -6.11 -22.73 14.31
CA LEU A 349 -4.87 -23.05 13.62
C LEU A 349 -3.62 -22.77 14.49
N GLN A 350 -3.56 -21.60 15.13
CA GLN A 350 -2.47 -21.23 16.03
C GLN A 350 -2.36 -22.17 17.24
N ARG A 351 -3.48 -22.65 17.78
CA ARG A 351 -3.48 -23.60 18.91
C ARG A 351 -3.00 -25.00 18.51
N THR A 352 -3.33 -25.46 17.30
CA THR A 352 -2.95 -26.81 16.82
C THR A 352 -1.54 -26.86 16.21
N PHE A 353 -1.11 -25.80 15.53
CA PHE A 353 0.14 -25.77 14.75
C PHE A 353 1.14 -24.70 15.19
N GLY A 354 0.72 -23.64 15.88
CA GLY A 354 1.54 -22.45 16.13
C GLY A 354 1.96 -21.80 14.82
N ILE A 355 3.26 -21.82 14.54
CA ILE A 355 3.86 -21.37 13.27
C ILE A 355 4.16 -22.53 12.28
N GLN A 356 3.85 -23.79 12.65
CA GLN A 356 4.16 -24.95 11.80
C GLN A 356 3.21 -25.05 10.58
N PRO A 357 3.65 -25.64 9.46
CA PRO A 357 2.80 -25.76 8.27
C PRO A 357 1.61 -26.71 8.46
N PHE A 358 0.45 -26.33 7.95
CA PHE A 358 -0.81 -27.07 7.99
C PHE A 358 -1.41 -27.27 6.58
N PRO A 359 -2.20 -28.35 6.36
CA PRO A 359 -2.85 -28.63 5.09
C PRO A 359 -4.21 -27.92 4.92
N LEU A 360 -4.76 -27.98 3.70
CA LEU A 360 -6.07 -27.40 3.38
C LEU A 360 -7.23 -28.13 4.10
N ALA A 361 -7.09 -29.45 4.31
CA ALA A 361 -8.03 -30.30 5.06
C ALA A 361 -9.54 -30.13 4.67
N ASN A 362 -9.87 -29.78 3.42
CA ASN A 362 -11.19 -29.24 3.08
C ASN A 362 -12.18 -30.20 2.38
N LYS A 363 -12.01 -31.51 2.51
CA LYS A 363 -13.04 -32.46 2.08
C LYS A 363 -14.17 -32.47 3.11
N ALA A 364 -15.41 -32.29 2.66
CA ALA A 364 -16.55 -32.11 3.56
C ALA A 364 -16.84 -33.35 4.41
N ASP A 365 -16.76 -34.53 3.82
CA ASP A 365 -17.17 -35.77 4.48
C ASP A 365 -16.08 -36.28 5.44
N ASP A 366 -14.82 -36.33 4.99
CA ASP A 366 -13.67 -36.66 5.84
C ASP A 366 -13.61 -35.77 7.11
N VAL A 367 -13.88 -34.46 7.00
CA VAL A 367 -13.90 -33.54 8.17
C VAL A 367 -15.11 -33.76 9.08
N ARG A 368 -16.27 -34.11 8.54
CA ARG A 368 -17.49 -34.37 9.34
C ARG A 368 -17.43 -35.69 10.09
N ASN A 369 -16.80 -36.69 9.50
CA ASN A 369 -16.62 -38.01 10.10
C ASN A 369 -15.49 -38.04 11.14
N GLY A 370 -14.51 -37.14 11.04
CA GLY A 370 -13.27 -37.15 11.82
C GLY A 370 -12.11 -37.92 11.16
N ASP A 371 -12.25 -38.30 9.88
CA ASP A 371 -11.23 -38.99 9.08
C ASP A 371 -10.16 -38.04 8.51
N SER A 372 -10.43 -36.72 8.47
CA SER A 372 -9.48 -35.73 7.97
C SER A 372 -8.35 -35.46 8.96
N ALA A 373 -7.13 -35.31 8.43
CA ALA A 373 -6.06 -34.63 9.15
C ALA A 373 -6.47 -33.19 9.50
N GLU A 374 -5.93 -32.67 10.61
CA GLU A 374 -6.12 -31.29 11.04
C GLU A 374 -5.61 -30.27 10.01
N GLY A 375 -6.26 -29.12 9.92
CA GLY A 375 -5.90 -28.03 9.01
C GLY A 375 -6.96 -26.93 8.98
N ILE A 376 -6.99 -26.09 7.94
CA ILE A 376 -7.98 -24.99 7.89
C ILE A 376 -9.42 -25.50 7.78
N GLY A 377 -9.66 -26.62 7.09
CA GLY A 377 -10.99 -27.24 6.99
C GLY A 377 -11.58 -27.65 8.36
N THR A 378 -10.80 -28.33 9.21
CA THR A 378 -11.21 -28.70 10.57
C THR A 378 -11.30 -27.45 11.46
N ALA A 379 -10.31 -26.56 11.43
CA ALA A 379 -10.30 -25.33 12.22
C ALA A 379 -11.52 -24.43 11.96
N TYR A 380 -11.97 -24.33 10.69
CA TYR A 380 -13.17 -23.60 10.28
C TYR A 380 -14.46 -24.34 10.65
N HIS A 381 -14.48 -25.67 10.53
CA HIS A 381 -15.59 -26.51 11.00
C HIS A 381 -15.84 -26.30 12.51
N HIS A 382 -14.78 -26.27 13.32
CA HIS A 382 -14.87 -25.91 14.74
C HIS A 382 -15.27 -24.44 14.96
N ALA A 383 -14.68 -23.48 14.24
CA ALA A 383 -15.01 -22.06 14.35
C ALA A 383 -16.48 -21.72 14.02
N THR A 384 -17.14 -22.57 13.22
CA THR A 384 -18.55 -22.45 12.80
C THR A 384 -19.50 -23.39 13.54
N ASN A 385 -19.05 -24.08 14.59
CA ASN A 385 -19.83 -25.08 15.33
C ASN A 385 -20.47 -26.15 14.42
N GLY A 386 -19.72 -26.65 13.44
CA GLY A 386 -20.15 -27.65 12.46
C GLY A 386 -21.03 -27.14 11.31
N ARG A 387 -21.41 -25.85 11.30
CA ARG A 387 -22.37 -25.27 10.34
C ARG A 387 -21.74 -24.74 9.06
N GLY A 388 -20.42 -24.53 9.05
CA GLY A 388 -19.68 -24.00 7.90
C GLY A 388 -19.59 -24.99 6.74
N ASN A 389 -19.68 -24.48 5.51
CA ASN A 389 -19.47 -25.28 4.31
C ASN A 389 -17.96 -25.52 4.09
N ILE A 390 -17.45 -26.63 4.62
CA ILE A 390 -16.01 -26.97 4.67
C ILE A 390 -15.24 -26.70 3.34
N PRO A 391 -15.76 -27.04 2.13
CA PRO A 391 -15.04 -26.78 0.88
C PRO A 391 -14.76 -25.30 0.59
N ASP A 392 -15.57 -24.36 1.10
CA ASP A 392 -15.36 -22.92 0.93
C ASP A 392 -14.11 -22.41 1.65
N THR A 393 -13.50 -23.19 2.56
CA THR A 393 -12.15 -22.88 3.08
C THR A 393 -11.08 -22.81 1.99
N SER A 394 -11.32 -23.38 0.80
CA SER A 394 -10.46 -23.16 -0.38
C SER A 394 -10.47 -21.72 -0.92
N LYS A 395 -11.53 -20.95 -0.66
CA LYS A 395 -11.58 -19.50 -0.92
C LYS A 395 -10.99 -18.73 0.25
N LEU A 396 -11.33 -19.10 1.49
CA LEU A 396 -10.78 -18.46 2.69
C LEU A 396 -9.25 -18.55 2.75
N ALA A 397 -8.67 -19.71 2.42
CA ALA A 397 -7.23 -19.90 2.32
C ALA A 397 -6.60 -18.99 1.25
N ALA A 398 -7.21 -18.86 0.06
CA ALA A 398 -6.73 -17.96 -0.98
C ALA A 398 -6.84 -16.48 -0.60
N ILE A 399 -7.89 -16.07 0.11
CA ILE A 399 -8.04 -14.70 0.62
C ILE A 399 -6.95 -14.41 1.67
N LEU A 400 -6.71 -15.33 2.59
CA LEU A 400 -5.69 -15.18 3.62
C LEU A 400 -4.25 -15.28 3.06
N GLU A 401 -4.06 -16.00 1.95
CA GLU A 401 -2.82 -16.03 1.14
C GLU A 401 -2.61 -14.69 0.40
N ASP A 402 -3.64 -14.11 -0.24
CA ASP A 402 -3.57 -12.81 -0.93
C ASP A 402 -3.47 -11.61 0.03
N LEU A 403 -3.90 -11.77 1.30
CA LEU A 403 -3.62 -10.85 2.40
C LEU A 403 -2.28 -11.10 3.11
N GLY A 404 -1.52 -12.14 2.72
CA GLY A 404 -0.24 -12.52 3.34
C GLY A 404 -0.32 -13.07 4.78
N VAL A 405 -1.53 -13.20 5.34
CA VAL A 405 -1.82 -13.81 6.66
C VAL A 405 -1.47 -15.31 6.67
N PHE A 406 -1.54 -15.96 5.51
CA PHE A 406 -0.87 -17.24 5.28
C PHE A 406 0.30 -17.07 4.32
N THR A 407 1.45 -17.62 4.69
CA THR A 407 2.49 -17.98 3.72
C THR A 407 2.22 -19.39 3.20
N VAL A 408 2.68 -19.71 1.99
CA VAL A 408 2.39 -21.01 1.34
C VAL A 408 3.63 -21.61 0.71
N ASN A 409 3.91 -22.88 1.03
CA ASN A 409 4.90 -23.66 0.28
C ASN A 409 4.19 -24.31 -0.92
N HIS A 410 4.29 -23.69 -2.09
CA HIS A 410 3.66 -24.17 -3.32
C HIS A 410 4.12 -25.58 -3.77
N SER A 411 5.27 -26.09 -3.29
CA SER A 411 5.72 -27.45 -3.61
C SER A 411 5.02 -28.53 -2.78
N THR A 412 4.79 -28.28 -1.49
CA THR A 412 4.12 -29.22 -0.56
C THR A 412 2.62 -28.97 -0.45
N LYS A 413 2.13 -27.78 -0.84
CA LYS A 413 0.75 -27.30 -0.67
C LYS A 413 0.32 -27.28 0.81
N LEU A 414 1.23 -26.77 1.65
CA LEU A 414 1.00 -26.47 3.06
C LEU A 414 1.10 -24.95 3.26
N TRP A 415 0.29 -24.42 4.17
CA TRP A 415 0.30 -23.02 4.59
C TRP A 415 0.88 -22.90 5.98
N ALA A 416 1.52 -21.77 6.31
CA ALA A 416 1.91 -21.43 7.67
C ALA A 416 1.27 -20.09 8.07
N LEU A 417 0.97 -19.94 9.36
CA LEU A 417 0.34 -18.74 9.90
C LEU A 417 1.38 -17.62 10.05
N ASN A 418 1.19 -16.51 9.34
CA ASN A 418 1.95 -15.29 9.55
C ASN A 418 1.39 -14.55 10.78
N ALA A 419 1.81 -15.00 11.97
CA ALA A 419 1.29 -14.48 13.24
C ALA A 419 1.62 -13.00 13.44
N ASP A 420 2.74 -12.51 12.93
CA ASP A 420 3.23 -11.13 13.09
C ASP A 420 2.41 -10.08 12.32
N LEU A 421 1.54 -10.50 11.37
CA LEU A 421 0.54 -9.62 10.77
C LEU A 421 -0.71 -9.45 11.64
N LEU A 422 -0.97 -10.35 12.58
CA LEU A 422 -2.20 -10.38 13.36
C LEU A 422 -1.98 -9.68 14.71
N ALA A 423 -2.94 -8.86 15.11
CA ALA A 423 -2.96 -8.39 16.49
C ALA A 423 -3.39 -9.53 17.42
N THR A 424 -3.12 -9.39 18.71
CA THR A 424 -3.66 -10.28 19.74
C THR A 424 -4.80 -9.58 20.46
N ASN A 425 -5.98 -10.20 20.53
CA ASN A 425 -7.12 -9.66 21.26
C ASN A 425 -6.95 -9.83 22.79
N VAL A 426 -7.90 -9.32 23.56
CA VAL A 426 -7.87 -9.40 25.05
C VAL A 426 -7.89 -10.83 25.60
N ASP A 427 -8.32 -11.82 24.81
CA ASP A 427 -8.39 -13.25 25.17
C ASP A 427 -7.16 -14.04 24.70
N GLY A 428 -6.11 -13.37 24.20
CA GLY A 428 -4.93 -14.03 23.65
C GLY A 428 -5.17 -14.73 22.30
N GLN A 429 -6.23 -14.38 21.56
CA GLN A 429 -6.53 -14.94 20.23
C GLN A 429 -6.10 -13.98 19.11
N PRO A 430 -5.75 -14.49 17.91
CA PRO A 430 -5.41 -13.64 16.77
C PRO A 430 -6.60 -12.79 16.30
N ASP A 431 -6.33 -11.54 15.94
CA ASP A 431 -7.26 -10.60 15.35
C ASP A 431 -6.76 -10.08 14.00
N ILE A 432 -7.56 -10.33 12.97
CA ILE A 432 -7.30 -9.89 11.59
C ILE A 432 -7.86 -8.50 11.28
N ALA A 433 -8.68 -7.89 12.14
CA ALA A 433 -9.30 -6.59 11.87
C ALA A 433 -8.27 -5.48 11.53
N PRO A 434 -7.08 -5.40 12.16
CA PRO A 434 -6.05 -4.45 11.74
C PRO A 434 -5.50 -4.71 10.34
N VAL A 435 -5.35 -5.96 9.91
CA VAL A 435 -4.93 -6.32 8.53
C VAL A 435 -5.99 -5.85 7.53
N ILE A 436 -7.27 -6.12 7.82
CA ILE A 436 -8.39 -5.70 6.96
C ILE A 436 -8.43 -4.18 6.80
N LEU A 437 -8.44 -3.45 7.93
CA LEU A 437 -8.44 -1.99 7.93
C LEU A 437 -7.21 -1.40 7.24
N ARG A 438 -6.05 -2.04 7.37
CA ARG A 438 -4.81 -1.63 6.72
C ARG A 438 -4.85 -1.84 5.21
N THR A 439 -5.21 -3.02 4.73
CA THR A 439 -5.32 -3.31 3.29
C THR A 439 -6.39 -2.43 2.64
N MET A 440 -7.47 -2.11 3.36
CA MET A 440 -8.46 -1.10 2.95
C MET A 440 -7.94 0.35 2.98
N ASP A 441 -6.92 0.68 3.79
CA ASP A 441 -6.34 2.03 3.80
C ASP A 441 -5.28 2.25 2.72
N GLU A 442 -4.67 1.18 2.20
CA GLU A 442 -3.47 1.23 1.34
C GLU A 442 -3.73 0.80 -0.12
N ASP A 443 -4.55 -0.23 -0.37
CA ASP A 443 -4.98 -0.57 -1.73
C ASP A 443 -6.04 0.41 -2.26
N THR A 444 -5.64 1.26 -3.19
CA THR A 444 -6.49 2.31 -3.77
C THR A 444 -6.48 2.33 -5.30
N ILE A 445 -5.50 1.64 -5.89
CA ILE A 445 -5.40 1.29 -7.31
C ILE A 445 -4.75 -0.09 -7.36
N SER A 446 -5.52 -1.11 -7.71
CA SER A 446 -5.06 -2.50 -7.85
C SER A 446 -4.86 -2.86 -9.31
#